data_AF-A0A1W9WVY6-F1
#
_entry.id   AF-A0A1W9WVY6-F1
#
_cell.length_a   1.000
_cell.length_b   1.000
_cell.length_c   1.000
_cell.angle_alpha   90.00
_cell.angle_beta   90.00
_cell.angle_gamma   90.00
#
_symmetry.space_group_name_H-M   'P 1'
#
loop_
_entity.id
_entity.type
_entity.pdbx_description
1 polymer ?
#
loop_
_entity_poly.entity_id
_entity_poly.type
_entity_poly.pdbx_seq_one_letter_code
_entity_poly.pdbx_strand_id
1 'polypeptide(L)'
;MDYPFFMERALEQAEKAMARGDFPVGCVMIYRDTVILSSSRKNSLGGTVNEIDHAEIIALRKLAAFRGKIDRNEITLFTTLEPCLMCFGAILLSGIGRLVYAYEDVMGGAAMCDLSVLNPLYKDHDIAIVSNILRKESLKLFKAFFSNHDDNDYWKGSLLARYTLAQL
;
A
#
# COMPACT_ATOMS: atom_id res chain seq x y z
N MET A 1 -8.47 1.35 -17.78
CA MET A 1 -7.68 0.59 -16.80
C MET A 1 -8.59 -0.36 -16.03
N ASP A 2 -8.27 -1.65 -16.05
CA ASP A 2 -9.00 -2.70 -15.31
C ASP A 2 -8.50 -2.74 -13.85
N TYR A 3 -9.23 -2.11 -12.94
CA TYR A 3 -8.80 -2.00 -11.53
C TYR A 3 -8.71 -3.35 -10.81
N PRO A 4 -9.71 -4.26 -10.91
CA PRO A 4 -9.57 -5.60 -10.36
C PRO A 4 -8.30 -6.32 -10.82
N PHE A 5 -8.03 -6.37 -12.13
CA PHE A 5 -6.86 -7.05 -12.68
C PHE A 5 -5.54 -6.55 -12.08
N PHE A 6 -5.35 -5.23 -11.96
CA PHE A 6 -4.11 -4.70 -11.38
C PHE A 6 -4.05 -4.84 -9.86
N MET A 7 -5.20 -4.82 -9.17
CA MET A 7 -5.22 -5.08 -7.74
C MET A 7 -4.90 -6.54 -7.40
N GLU A 8 -5.31 -7.51 -8.22
CA GLU A 8 -4.87 -8.91 -8.08
C GLU A 8 -3.34 -9.00 -8.09
N ARG A 9 -2.66 -8.24 -8.96
CA ARG A 9 -1.19 -8.19 -9.00
C ARG A 9 -0.57 -7.58 -7.74
N ALA A 10 -1.25 -6.64 -7.08
CA ALA A 10 -0.83 -6.15 -5.77
C ALA A 10 -1.03 -7.21 -4.68
N LEU A 11 -2.15 -7.94 -4.71
CA LEU A 11 -2.44 -9.05 -3.80
C LEU A 11 -1.41 -10.18 -3.91
N GLU A 12 -0.99 -10.55 -5.13
CA GLU A 12 0.11 -11.50 -5.35
C GLU A 12 1.42 -11.05 -4.66
N GLN A 13 1.67 -9.74 -4.53
CA GLN A 13 2.82 -9.24 -3.78
C GLN A 13 2.59 -9.29 -2.26
N ALA A 14 1.38 -9.01 -1.80
CA ALA A 14 1.01 -9.14 -0.38
C ALA A 14 1.16 -10.59 0.11
N GLU A 15 0.75 -11.57 -0.70
CA GLU A 15 0.97 -12.99 -0.43
C GLU A 15 2.46 -13.33 -0.30
N LYS A 16 3.30 -12.76 -1.18
CA LYS A 16 4.77 -12.92 -1.09
C LYS A 16 5.34 -12.31 0.19
N ALA A 17 4.80 -11.19 0.68
CA ALA A 17 5.18 -10.65 2.00
C ALA A 17 4.79 -11.62 3.11
N MET A 18 3.53 -12.05 3.13
CA MET A 18 3.02 -12.99 4.13
C MET A 18 3.84 -14.28 4.19
N ALA A 19 4.19 -14.85 3.04
CA ALA A 19 4.99 -16.08 2.95
C ALA A 19 6.41 -15.93 3.53
N ARG A 20 6.92 -14.70 3.67
CA ARG A 20 8.19 -14.39 4.35
C ARG A 20 8.02 -14.06 5.83
N GLY A 21 6.79 -14.04 6.33
CA GLY A 21 6.45 -13.56 7.68
C GLY A 21 6.29 -12.03 7.78
N ASP A 22 6.31 -11.29 6.68
CA ASP A 22 6.08 -9.85 6.68
C ASP A 22 4.59 -9.51 6.75
N PHE A 23 4.27 -8.31 7.26
CA PHE A 23 2.91 -7.77 7.23
C PHE A 23 2.42 -7.68 5.77
N PRO A 24 1.22 -8.22 5.42
CA PRO A 24 0.88 -8.64 4.06
C PRO A 24 0.41 -7.45 3.20
N VAL A 25 1.33 -6.53 2.91
CA VAL A 25 1.09 -5.38 2.04
C VAL A 25 1.86 -5.55 0.74
N GLY A 26 1.15 -5.40 -0.36
CA GLY A 26 1.69 -5.45 -1.73
C GLY A 26 1.37 -4.18 -2.49
N CYS A 27 2.23 -3.81 -3.43
CA CYS A 27 2.08 -2.61 -4.25
C CYS A 27 2.53 -2.87 -5.68
N VAL A 28 1.81 -2.30 -6.66
CA VAL A 28 2.23 -2.24 -8.06
C VAL A 28 2.02 -0.85 -8.63
N MET A 29 2.84 -0.46 -9.60
CA MET A 29 2.68 0.80 -10.34
C MET A 29 2.42 0.51 -11.81
N ILE A 30 1.39 1.16 -12.34
CA ILE A 30 0.91 1.01 -13.71
C ILE A 30 1.21 2.29 -14.48
N TYR A 31 1.78 2.15 -15.66
CA TYR A 31 1.93 3.24 -16.62
C TYR A 31 1.44 2.72 -17.97
N ARG A 32 0.42 3.40 -18.55
CA ARG A 32 -0.20 3.03 -19.84
C ARG A 32 -0.60 1.55 -19.91
N ASP A 33 -1.44 1.14 -18.94
CA ASP A 33 -1.96 -0.23 -18.76
C ASP A 33 -0.88 -1.33 -18.65
N THR A 34 0.36 -0.95 -18.36
CA THR A 34 1.48 -1.88 -18.13
C THR A 34 1.97 -1.78 -16.69
N VAL A 35 2.11 -2.92 -16.01
CA VAL A 35 2.79 -2.99 -14.71
C VAL A 35 4.28 -2.69 -14.94
N ILE A 36 4.74 -1.52 -14.49
CA ILE A 36 6.16 -1.13 -14.60
C ILE A 36 6.97 -1.54 -13.39
N LEU A 37 6.33 -1.63 -12.21
CA LEU A 37 6.98 -1.97 -10.95
C LEU A 37 6.04 -2.77 -10.05
N SER A 38 6.63 -3.65 -9.25
CA SER A 38 5.95 -4.40 -8.19
C SER A 38 6.84 -4.50 -6.96
N SER A 39 6.24 -4.45 -5.78
CA SER A 39 6.92 -4.57 -4.50
C SER A 39 5.99 -5.16 -3.46
N SER A 40 6.61 -5.71 -2.41
CA SER A 40 5.93 -6.19 -1.21
C SER A 40 6.66 -5.62 0.00
N ARG A 41 5.93 -5.44 1.10
CA ARG A 41 6.50 -5.01 2.37
C ARG A 41 7.60 -5.99 2.84
N LYS A 42 8.61 -5.47 3.52
CA LYS A 42 9.74 -6.23 4.05
C LYS A 42 10.09 -5.80 5.46
N ASN A 43 10.82 -6.64 6.17
CA ASN A 43 11.44 -6.35 7.46
C ASN A 43 10.41 -5.98 8.55
N SER A 44 9.22 -6.57 8.51
CA SER A 44 8.19 -6.38 9.55
C SER A 44 8.54 -7.15 10.83
N LEU A 45 9.28 -8.25 10.67
CA LEU A 45 9.74 -9.15 11.73
C LEU A 45 11.19 -9.62 11.42
N GLY A 46 11.90 -10.14 12.42
CA GLY A 46 13.24 -10.73 12.26
C GLY A 46 14.42 -9.86 12.73
N GLY A 47 15.64 -10.18 12.30
CA GLY A 47 16.90 -9.63 12.85
C GLY A 47 17.21 -8.17 12.52
N THR A 48 16.48 -7.54 11.59
CA THR A 48 16.59 -6.09 11.31
C THR A 48 15.22 -5.55 10.96
N VAL A 49 14.38 -5.34 11.97
CA VAL A 49 13.05 -4.73 11.82
C VAL A 49 13.18 -3.31 11.26
N ASN A 50 12.37 -2.97 10.27
CA ASN A 50 12.33 -1.64 9.65
C ASN A 50 10.91 -1.23 9.25
N GLU A 51 10.34 -0.26 9.95
CA GLU A 51 9.01 0.28 9.67
C GLU A 51 8.94 1.22 8.45
N ILE A 52 10.06 1.47 7.76
CA ILE A 52 10.09 2.30 6.55
C ILE A 52 9.96 1.42 5.28
N ASP A 53 10.20 0.11 5.38
CA ASP A 53 10.21 -0.82 4.24
C ASP A 53 8.81 -1.30 3.82
N HIS A 54 7.87 -0.35 3.78
CA HIS A 54 6.53 -0.52 3.25
C HIS A 54 6.55 -0.76 1.74
N ALA A 55 5.53 -1.45 1.22
CA ALA A 55 5.46 -1.82 -0.18
C ALA A 55 5.52 -0.59 -1.10
N GLU A 56 4.81 0.48 -0.77
CA GLU A 56 4.75 1.73 -1.53
C GLU A 56 6.11 2.43 -1.55
N ILE A 57 6.78 2.52 -0.40
CA ILE A 57 8.12 3.12 -0.30
C ILE A 57 9.12 2.32 -1.14
N ILE A 58 9.08 1.00 -1.07
CA ILE A 58 9.94 0.13 -1.90
C ILE A 58 9.63 0.35 -3.39
N ALA A 59 8.35 0.47 -3.79
CA ALA A 59 7.99 0.77 -5.17
C ALA A 59 8.55 2.14 -5.62
N LEU A 60 8.41 3.17 -4.79
CA LEU A 60 8.89 4.52 -5.08
C LEU A 60 10.43 4.58 -5.17
N ARG A 61 11.15 3.84 -4.32
CA ARG A 61 12.61 3.68 -4.46
C ARG A 61 12.98 3.02 -5.78
N LYS A 62 12.24 2.00 -6.22
CA LYS A 62 12.46 1.39 -7.54
C LYS A 62 12.14 2.37 -8.67
N LEU A 63 11.09 3.19 -8.53
CA LEU A 63 10.74 4.24 -9.48
C LEU A 63 11.83 5.29 -9.61
N ALA A 64 12.47 5.70 -8.50
CA ALA A 64 13.59 6.62 -8.52
C ALA A 64 14.81 6.07 -9.29
N ALA A 65 14.99 4.74 -9.28
CA ALA A 65 16.04 4.06 -10.05
C ALA A 65 15.61 3.69 -11.49
N PHE A 66 14.35 3.91 -11.85
CA PHE A 66 13.81 3.51 -13.15
C PHE A 66 14.42 4.35 -14.27
N ARG A 67 15.04 3.67 -15.25
CA ARG A 67 15.66 4.33 -16.41
C ARG A 67 14.63 4.45 -17.54
N GLY A 68 14.01 5.61 -17.67
CA GLY A 68 13.08 5.92 -18.76
C GLY A 68 12.42 7.28 -18.56
N LYS A 69 12.03 7.93 -19.66
CA LYS A 69 11.17 9.12 -19.60
C LYS A 69 9.74 8.64 -19.38
N ILE A 70 9.28 8.72 -18.14
CA ILE A 70 7.91 8.43 -17.72
C ILE A 70 7.33 9.70 -17.14
N ASP A 71 6.12 10.05 -17.58
CA ASP A 71 5.32 11.04 -16.87
C ASP A 71 4.76 10.37 -15.60
N ARG A 72 5.25 10.80 -14.43
CA ARG A 72 4.84 10.24 -13.14
C ARG A 72 3.37 10.52 -12.84
N ASN A 73 2.82 11.61 -13.39
CA ASN A 73 1.42 11.94 -13.22
C ASN A 73 0.49 10.93 -13.93
N GLU A 74 0.96 10.26 -14.99
CA GLU A 74 0.22 9.18 -15.65
C GLU A 74 0.30 7.84 -14.88
N ILE A 75 1.11 7.75 -13.81
CA ILE A 75 1.24 6.53 -13.02
C ILE A 75 0.01 6.35 -12.13
N THR A 76 -0.52 5.13 -12.13
CA THR A 76 -1.48 4.66 -11.12
C THR A 76 -0.81 3.67 -10.18
N LEU A 77 -0.76 3.99 -8.89
CA LEU A 77 -0.24 3.13 -7.84
C LEU A 77 -1.39 2.34 -7.21
N PHE A 78 -1.27 1.01 -7.19
CA PHE A 78 -2.18 0.11 -6.50
C PHE A 78 -1.50 -0.42 -5.24
N THR A 79 -2.17 -0.39 -4.09
CA THR A 79 -1.70 -1.00 -2.83
C THR A 79 -2.80 -1.80 -2.14
N THR A 80 -2.45 -2.87 -1.43
CA THR A 80 -3.45 -3.76 -0.81
C THR A 80 -4.02 -3.20 0.51
N LEU A 81 -3.36 -2.22 1.11
CA LEU A 81 -3.81 -1.51 2.31
C LEU A 81 -3.75 -0.01 2.06
N GLU A 82 -4.68 0.75 2.60
CA GLU A 82 -4.65 2.21 2.57
C GLU A 82 -3.27 2.72 3.04
N PRO A 83 -2.59 3.57 2.26
CA PRO A 83 -1.30 4.12 2.65
C PRO A 83 -1.37 4.88 3.98
N CYS A 84 -0.41 4.62 4.85
CA CYS A 84 -0.20 5.47 6.03
C CYS A 84 0.36 6.85 5.65
N LEU A 85 0.43 7.77 6.61
CA LEU A 85 0.88 9.15 6.37
C LEU A 85 2.27 9.24 5.70
N MET A 86 3.21 8.35 6.08
CA MET A 86 4.54 8.27 5.45
C MET A 86 4.43 7.91 3.96
N CYS A 87 3.71 6.83 3.64
CA CYS A 87 3.54 6.38 2.26
C CYS A 87 2.77 7.41 1.44
N PHE A 88 1.69 7.97 1.98
CA PHE A 88 0.87 8.97 1.30
C PHE A 88 1.67 10.22 0.97
N GLY A 89 2.42 10.78 1.93
CA GLY A 89 3.32 11.90 1.69
C GLY A 89 4.38 11.59 0.62
N ALA A 90 4.97 10.40 0.65
CA ALA A 90 5.95 9.97 -0.36
C ALA A 90 5.34 9.84 -1.77
N ILE A 91 4.08 9.39 -1.87
CA ILE A 91 3.33 9.28 -3.12
C ILE A 91 3.11 10.68 -3.72
N LEU A 92 2.65 11.64 -2.91
CA LEU A 92 2.46 13.04 -3.33
C LEU A 92 3.78 13.68 -3.79
N LEU A 93 4.85 13.54 -3.00
CA LEU A 93 6.18 14.07 -3.35
C LEU A 93 6.76 13.44 -4.62
N SER A 94 6.31 12.24 -4.97
CA SER A 94 6.74 11.54 -6.18
C SER A 94 5.95 11.94 -7.42
N GLY A 95 4.88 12.73 -7.28
CA GLY A 95 4.04 13.21 -8.37
C GLY A 95 3.20 12.10 -9.02
N ILE A 96 2.75 11.13 -8.24
CA ILE A 96 1.89 10.03 -8.72
C ILE A 96 0.46 10.57 -8.87
N GLY A 97 -0.11 10.50 -10.07
CA GLY A 97 -1.42 11.11 -10.33
C GLY A 97 -2.62 10.30 -9.83
N ARG A 98 -2.46 8.99 -9.55
CA ARG A 98 -3.55 8.17 -9.01
C ARG A 98 -3.10 7.14 -7.99
N LEU A 99 -3.82 7.07 -6.88
CA LEU A 99 -3.73 6.04 -5.85
C LEU A 99 -5.00 5.18 -5.89
N VAL A 100 -4.81 3.86 -5.89
CA VAL A 100 -5.88 2.87 -5.78
C VAL A 100 -5.54 1.94 -4.61
N TYR A 101 -6.44 1.74 -3.66
CA TYR A 101 -6.20 0.83 -2.55
C TYR A 101 -7.35 -0.15 -2.31
N ALA A 102 -7.03 -1.31 -1.74
CA ALA A 102 -7.99 -2.38 -1.51
C ALA A 102 -8.69 -2.29 -0.15
N TYR A 103 -7.93 -2.36 0.94
CA TYR A 103 -8.48 -2.40 2.29
C TYR A 103 -8.16 -1.12 3.04
N GLU A 104 -9.13 -0.54 3.74
CA GLU A 104 -8.93 0.64 4.57
C GLU A 104 -8.06 0.36 5.80
N ASP A 105 -7.27 1.35 6.23
CA ASP A 105 -6.48 1.28 7.45
C ASP A 105 -7.09 2.22 8.51
N VAL A 106 -7.92 1.65 9.38
CA VAL A 106 -8.59 2.39 10.46
C VAL A 106 -7.66 2.89 11.55
N MET A 107 -6.38 2.52 11.53
CA MET A 107 -5.41 2.92 12.54
C MET A 107 -4.42 3.96 12.01
N GLY A 108 -3.92 3.78 10.79
CA GLY A 108 -2.86 4.61 10.21
C GLY A 108 -3.20 5.26 8.87
N GLY A 109 -4.35 4.98 8.28
CA GLY A 109 -4.73 5.40 6.92
C GLY A 109 -4.75 6.93 6.76
N ALA A 110 -4.17 7.39 5.66
CA ALA A 110 -4.01 8.82 5.35
C ALA A 110 -4.56 9.22 3.98
N ALA A 111 -5.15 8.29 3.21
CA ALA A 111 -5.62 8.58 1.86
C ALA A 111 -6.77 9.60 1.85
N MET A 112 -7.47 9.76 2.97
CA MET A 112 -8.55 10.74 3.14
C MET A 112 -8.11 12.03 3.85
N CYS A 113 -6.80 12.28 3.99
CA CYS A 113 -6.32 13.55 4.55
C CYS A 113 -6.79 14.75 3.72
N ASP A 114 -7.33 15.77 4.39
CA ASP A 114 -7.67 17.04 3.74
C ASP A 114 -6.38 17.78 3.34
N LEU A 115 -6.04 17.74 2.04
CA LEU A 115 -4.86 18.42 1.52
C LEU A 115 -4.99 19.95 1.58
N SER A 116 -6.22 20.49 1.64
CA SER A 116 -6.46 21.93 1.54
C SER A 116 -5.90 22.74 2.72
N VAL A 117 -5.70 22.08 3.86
CA VAL A 117 -5.13 22.65 5.09
C VAL A 117 -3.61 22.47 5.18
N LEU A 118 -2.98 21.79 4.23
CA LEU A 118 -1.53 21.57 4.20
C LEU A 118 -0.80 22.71 3.47
N ASN A 119 0.54 22.67 3.54
CA ASN A 119 1.41 23.61 2.83
C ASN A 119 1.31 23.44 1.30
N PRO A 120 1.65 24.48 0.50
CA PRO A 120 1.47 24.50 -0.96
C PRO A 120 1.99 23.26 -1.70
N LEU A 121 3.12 22.68 -1.23
CA LEU A 121 3.69 21.47 -1.80
C LEU A 121 2.70 20.27 -1.87
N TYR A 122 1.80 20.15 -0.89
CA TYR A 122 0.82 19.07 -0.82
C TYR A 122 -0.58 19.54 -1.22
N LYS A 123 -0.93 20.77 -0.84
CA LYS A 123 -2.25 21.36 -1.06
C LYS A 123 -2.64 21.41 -2.53
N ASP A 124 -1.69 21.71 -3.40
CA ASP A 124 -1.95 21.91 -4.82
C ASP A 124 -1.83 20.60 -5.63
N HIS A 125 -1.64 19.45 -4.96
CA HIS A 125 -1.52 18.16 -5.63
C HIS A 125 -2.91 17.60 -6.02
N ASP A 126 -3.10 17.32 -7.31
CA ASP A 126 -4.34 16.75 -7.87
C ASP A 126 -4.26 15.22 -7.97
N ILE A 127 -4.21 14.54 -6.81
CA ILE A 127 -4.20 13.07 -6.79
C ILE A 127 -5.62 12.51 -6.87
N ALA A 128 -5.87 11.62 -7.84
CA ALA A 128 -7.10 10.84 -7.87
C ALA A 128 -6.99 9.63 -6.92
N ILE A 129 -7.98 9.43 -6.05
CA ILE A 129 -8.00 8.33 -5.09
C ILE A 129 -9.20 7.43 -5.35
N VAL A 130 -8.95 6.13 -5.46
CA VAL A 130 -9.98 5.09 -5.59
C VAL A 130 -9.78 4.06 -4.48
N SER A 131 -10.84 3.82 -3.71
CA SER A 131 -10.80 2.93 -2.56
C SER A 131 -11.55 1.63 -2.81
N ASN A 132 -11.32 0.64 -1.95
CA ASN A 132 -12.13 -0.58 -1.83
C ASN A 132 -12.11 -1.54 -3.04
N ILE A 133 -11.09 -1.48 -3.89
CA ILE A 133 -10.93 -2.43 -5.01
C ILE A 133 -10.45 -3.77 -4.49
N LEU A 134 -11.22 -4.85 -4.69
CA LEU A 134 -10.91 -6.18 -4.13
C LEU A 134 -10.66 -6.15 -2.61
N ARG A 135 -11.44 -5.32 -1.91
CA ARG A 135 -11.36 -5.16 -0.45
C ARG A 135 -11.49 -6.48 0.29
N LYS A 136 -12.40 -7.35 -0.13
CA LYS A 136 -12.70 -8.62 0.55
C LYS A 136 -11.51 -9.58 0.46
N GLU A 137 -10.82 -9.58 -0.66
CA GLU A 137 -9.64 -10.39 -0.94
C GLU A 137 -8.47 -9.93 -0.07
N SER A 138 -8.26 -8.62 0.03
CA SER A 138 -7.26 -8.05 0.92
C SER A 138 -7.58 -8.31 2.41
N LEU A 139 -8.85 -8.15 2.82
CA LEU A 139 -9.32 -8.48 4.16
C LEU A 139 -9.01 -9.94 4.55
N LYS A 140 -9.19 -10.90 3.63
CA LYS A 140 -8.85 -12.31 3.89
C LYS A 140 -7.37 -12.49 4.24
N LEU A 141 -6.47 -11.78 3.56
CA LEU A 141 -5.04 -11.82 3.86
C LEU A 141 -4.75 -11.25 5.26
N PHE A 142 -5.29 -10.07 5.60
CA PHE A 142 -5.07 -9.48 6.92
C PHE A 142 -5.67 -10.32 8.05
N LYS A 143 -6.85 -10.91 7.85
CA LYS A 143 -7.44 -11.86 8.80
C LYS A 143 -6.54 -13.07 9.01
N ALA A 144 -6.02 -13.67 7.94
CA ALA A 144 -5.09 -14.79 8.03
C ALA A 144 -3.82 -14.41 8.82
N PHE A 145 -3.25 -13.23 8.55
CA PHE A 145 -2.07 -12.73 9.25
C PHE A 145 -2.31 -12.53 10.76
N PHE A 146 -3.41 -11.87 11.15
CA PHE A 146 -3.71 -11.59 12.56
C PHE A 146 -4.24 -12.79 13.34
N SER A 147 -4.77 -13.81 12.65
CA SER A 147 -5.25 -15.05 13.29
C SER A 147 -4.11 -16.04 13.59
N ASN A 148 -2.93 -15.85 13.00
CA ASN A 148 -1.78 -16.71 13.27
C ASN A 148 -1.18 -16.38 14.64
N HIS A 149 -1.42 -17.23 15.64
CA HIS A 149 -1.18 -16.92 17.05
C HIS A 149 0.20 -17.33 17.58
N ASP A 150 0.92 -18.21 16.89
CA ASP A 150 2.05 -18.91 17.48
C ASP A 150 3.38 -18.16 17.33
N ASP A 151 3.54 -17.29 16.31
CA ASP A 151 4.83 -16.65 15.99
C ASP A 151 4.76 -15.16 15.57
N ASN A 152 3.60 -14.50 15.70
CA ASN A 152 3.40 -13.16 15.16
C ASN A 152 2.77 -12.16 16.16
N ASP A 153 3.64 -11.34 16.76
CA ASP A 153 3.21 -10.24 17.63
C ASP A 153 3.07 -8.89 16.90
N TYR A 154 3.31 -8.86 15.58
CA TYR A 154 3.24 -7.63 14.80
C TYR A 154 1.81 -7.05 14.85
N TRP A 155 1.67 -5.93 15.56
CA TRP A 155 0.41 -5.19 15.75
C TRP A 155 -0.72 -6.01 16.37
N LYS A 156 -0.37 -7.09 17.10
CA LYS A 156 -1.33 -7.91 17.84
C LYS A 156 -2.08 -7.04 18.86
N GLY A 157 -3.41 -7.16 18.87
CA GLY A 157 -4.27 -6.35 19.75
C GLY A 157 -4.33 -4.85 19.41
N SER A 158 -3.77 -4.41 18.28
CA SER A 158 -3.94 -3.04 17.79
C SER A 158 -5.39 -2.74 17.38
N LEU A 159 -5.70 -1.46 17.11
CA LEU A 159 -7.00 -1.07 16.55
C LEU A 159 -7.24 -1.77 15.21
N LEU A 160 -6.25 -1.79 14.31
CA LEU A 160 -6.35 -2.43 13.00
C LEU A 160 -6.60 -3.94 13.13
N ALA A 161 -5.89 -4.63 14.04
CA ALA A 161 -6.06 -6.06 14.26
C ALA A 161 -7.48 -6.40 14.76
N ARG A 162 -7.96 -5.69 15.80
CA ARG A 162 -9.31 -5.89 16.34
C ARG A 162 -10.39 -5.60 15.28
N TYR A 163 -10.24 -4.50 14.56
CA TYR A 163 -11.17 -4.11 13.50
C TYR A 163 -11.23 -5.15 12.38
N THR A 164 -10.08 -5.69 11.97
CA THR A 164 -9.97 -6.69 10.92
C THR A 164 -10.59 -8.02 11.33
N LEU A 165 -10.29 -8.50 12.54
CA LEU A 165 -10.80 -9.78 13.06
C LEU A 165 -12.30 -9.74 13.34
N ALA A 166 -12.88 -8.57 13.64
CA ALA A 166 -14.30 -8.41 13.92
C ALA A 166 -15.19 -8.37 12.66
N GLN A 167 -14.61 -8.21 11.47
CA GLN A 167 -15.39 -8.14 10.23
C GLN A 167 -15.84 -9.52 9.76
N LEU A 168 -16.91 -9.55 8.95
CA LEU A 168 -17.42 -10.76 8.29
C LEU A 168 -16.63 -11.05 7.01
#